data_AF-C0FRE9-F1
#
_entry.id   AF-C0FRE9-F1
#
_cell.length_a   1.000
_cell.length_b   1.000
_cell.length_c   1.000
_cell.angle_alpha   90.00
_cell.angle_beta   90.00
_cell.angle_gamma   90.00
#
_symmetry.space_group_name_H-M   'P 1'
#
loop_
_entity.id
_entity.type
_entity.pdbx_description
1 polymer ?
#
loop_
_entity_poly.entity_id
_entity_poly.type
_entity_poly.pdbx_seq_one_letter_code
_entity_poly.pdbx_strand_id
1 'polypeptide(L)' 'MEQEMPDYETIRAAVAGEKWALEKVLACYGDEINRLAMVKKRQPDGSVKEEIDDDLRQTLILKLLEAIPQFPIEKE' A
#
# COMPACT_ATOMS: atom_id res chain seq x y z
N MET A 1 -10.48 11.97 -2.98
CA MET A 1 -10.59 11.59 -1.56
C MET A 1 -9.25 11.90 -0.94
N GLU A 2 -9.23 12.69 0.13
CA GLU A 2 -8.03 12.88 0.94
C GLU A 2 -7.82 11.56 1.67
N GLN A 3 -6.70 10.90 1.40
CA GLN A 3 -6.38 9.62 2.03
C GLN A 3 -5.99 9.92 3.48
N GLU A 4 -6.82 9.53 4.44
CA GLU A 4 -6.51 9.75 5.86
C GLU A 4 -5.32 8.86 6.26
N MET A 5 -4.25 9.49 6.75
CA MET A 5 -3.09 8.76 7.27
C MET A 5 -3.51 7.92 8.48
N PRO A 6 -2.97 6.70 8.66
CA PRO A 6 -3.24 5.92 9.86
C PRO A 6 -2.81 6.70 11.12
N ASP A 7 -3.64 6.63 12.17
CA ASP A 7 -3.33 7.24 13.45
C ASP A 7 -2.07 6.64 14.11
N TYR A 8 -1.45 7.39 15.03
CA TYR A 8 -0.21 6.98 15.68
C TYR A 8 -0.32 5.61 16.38
N GLU A 9 -1.45 5.33 17.03
CA GLU A 9 -1.68 4.05 17.69
C GLU A 9 -1.69 2.89 16.71
N THR A 10 -2.31 3.09 15.54
CA THR A 10 -2.32 2.13 14.43
C THR A 10 -0.91 1.90 13.90
N ILE A 11 -0.12 2.95 13.66
CA ILE A 11 1.27 2.81 13.21
C ILE A 11 2.12 2.07 14.26
N ARG A 12 2.02 2.45 15.53
CA ARG A 12 2.74 1.80 16.63
C ARG A 12 2.41 0.31 16.74
N ALA A 13 1.13 -0.06 16.64
CA ALA A 13 0.69 -1.45 16.66
C ALA A 13 1.16 -2.21 15.42
N ALA A 14 1.13 -1.59 14.24
CA ALA A 14 1.63 -2.17 12.99
C ALA A 14 3.15 -2.44 13.05
N VAL A 15 3.93 -1.51 13.61
CA VAL A 15 5.38 -1.67 13.86
C VAL A 15 5.64 -2.86 14.80
N ALA A 16 4.77 -3.08 15.79
CA ALA A 16 4.84 -4.24 16.68
C ALA A 16 4.36 -5.56 16.04
N GLY A 17 3.88 -5.53 14.78
CA GLY A 17 3.42 -6.71 14.05
C GLY A 17 1.96 -7.10 14.28
N GLU A 18 1.15 -6.22 14.88
CA GLU A 18 -0.27 -6.49 15.13
C GLU A 18 -1.07 -6.63 13.83
N LYS A 19 -1.69 -7.79 13.62
CA LYS A 19 -2.36 -8.13 12.36
C LYS A 19 -3.47 -7.13 11.99
N TRP A 20 -4.33 -6.76 12.94
CA TRP A 20 -5.43 -5.81 12.71
C TRP A 20 -4.91 -4.43 12.28
N ALA A 21 -3.74 -4.03 12.80
CA ALA A 21 -3.13 -2.74 12.50
C ALA A 21 -2.47 -2.76 11.11
N LEU A 22 -1.79 -3.85 10.75
CA LEU A 22 -1.27 -4.07 9.40
C LEU A 22 -2.40 -4.03 8.35
N GLU A 23 -3.52 -4.69 8.62
CA GLU A 23 -4.70 -4.66 7.75
C GLU A 23 -5.26 -3.23 7.59
N LYS A 24 -5.34 -2.46 8.67
CA LYS A 24 -5.77 -1.05 8.63
C LYS A 24 -4.81 -0.18 7.83
N VAL A 25 -3.50 -0.35 7.99
CA VAL A 25 -2.48 0.36 7.19
C VAL A 25 -2.62 0.03 5.70
N LEU A 26 -2.78 -1.25 5.35
CA LEU A 26 -3.00 -1.66 3.96
C LEU A 26 -4.30 -1.10 3.37
N ALA A 27 -5.36 -1.02 4.17
CA ALA A 27 -6.62 -0.40 3.76
C ALA A 27 -6.46 1.10 3.50
N CYS A 28 -5.76 1.83 4.38
CA CYS A 28 -5.48 3.27 4.21
C CYS A 28 -4.73 3.56 2.89
N TYR A 29 -3.72 2.77 2.56
CA TYR A 29 -2.90 3.00 1.36
C TYR A 29 -3.35 2.23 0.12
N GLY A 30 -4.48 1.50 0.18
CA GLY A 30 -4.94 0.62 -0.90
C GLY A 30 -5.12 1.34 -2.24
N ASP A 31 -5.70 2.54 -2.23
CA ASP A 31 -5.89 3.33 -3.45
C ASP A 31 -4.56 3.84 -4.03
N GLU A 32 -3.61 4.22 -3.17
CA GLU A 32 -2.29 4.68 -3.62
C GLU A 32 -1.47 3.52 -4.18
N ILE A 33 -1.55 2.35 -3.57
CA ILE A 33 -0.96 1.10 -4.09
C ILE A 33 -1.55 0.78 -5.47
N ASN A 34 -2.87 0.84 -5.62
CA ASN A 34 -3.54 0.60 -6.91
C ASN A 34 -3.12 1.64 -7.96
N ARG A 35 -2.97 2.91 -7.56
CA ARG A 35 -2.51 4.00 -8.43
C ARG A 35 -1.07 3.76 -8.91
N LEU A 36 -0.17 3.37 -8.02
CA LEU A 36 1.23 3.06 -8.34
C LEU A 36 1.36 1.78 -9.17
N ALA A 37 0.45 0.83 -9.01
CA ALA A 37 0.38 -0.40 -9.80
C ALA A 37 -0.34 -0.24 -11.15
N MET A 38 -0.87 0.95 -11.46
CA MET A 38 -1.59 1.18 -12.71
C MET A 38 -0.62 1.30 -13.89
N VAL A 39 -0.83 0.45 -14.90
CA VAL A 39 -0.02 0.42 -16.13
C VAL A 39 -0.89 0.66 -17.35
N LYS A 40 -0.29 1.29 -18.37
CA LYS A 40 -0.91 1.49 -19.68
C LYS A 40 -0.48 0.39 -20.63
N LYS A 41 -1.41 -0.47 -21.04
CA LYS A 41 -1.14 -1.53 -22.03
C LYS A 41 -1.79 -1.22 -23.36
N ARG A 42 -1.02 -1.39 -24.44
CA ARG A 42 -1.54 -1.31 -25.80
C ARG A 42 -2.26 -2.61 -26.15
N GLN A 43 -3.50 -2.49 -26.59
CA GLN A 43 -4.34 -3.59 -27.02
C GLN A 43 -4.02 -3.98 -28.48
N PRO A 44 -4.42 -5.19 -28.92
CA PRO A 44 -4.22 -5.63 -30.31
C PRO A 44 -4.88 -4.73 -31.36
N ASP A 45 -5.98 -4.06 -31.00
CA ASP A 45 -6.68 -3.08 -31.85
C ASP A 45 -5.99 -1.70 -31.92
N GLY A 46 -4.86 -1.54 -31.21
CA GLY A 46 -4.08 -0.32 -31.14
C GLY A 46 -4.56 0.69 -30.10
N SER A 47 -5.65 0.43 -29.38
CA SER A 47 -6.09 1.24 -28.25
C SER A 47 -5.15 1.08 -27.05
N VAL A 48 -5.21 2.00 -26.09
CA VAL A 48 -4.48 1.92 -24.82
C VAL A 48 -5.49 1.78 -23.70
N LYS A 49 -5.28 0.78 -22.84
CA LYS A 49 -6.10 0.53 -21.67
C LYS A 49 -5.25 0.66 -20.41
N GLU A 50 -5.82 1.29 -19.39
CA GLU A 50 -5.24 1.29 -18.04
C GLU A 50 -5.74 0.05 -17.30
N GLU A 51 -4.81 -0.67 -16.70
CA GLU A 51 -5.11 -1.82 -15.85
C GLU A 51 -4.15 -1.87 -14.67
N ILE A 52 -4.56 -2.53 -13.60
CA ILE A 52 -3.70 -2.79 -12.46
C ILE A 52 -2.79 -3.97 -12.81
N ASP A 53 -1.49 -3.78 -12.65
CA ASP A 53 -0.53 -4.88 -12.68
C ASP A 53 -0.53 -5.56 -11.31
N ASP A 54 -1.09 -6.77 -11.24
CA ASP A 54 -1.26 -7.51 -9.99
C ASP A 54 0.07 -7.91 -9.34
N ASP A 55 1.11 -8.18 -10.14
CA ASP A 55 2.44 -8.52 -9.63
C ASP A 55 3.11 -7.29 -9.02
N LEU A 56 2.98 -6.13 -9.67
CA LEU A 56 3.45 -4.86 -9.13
C LEU A 56 2.68 -4.47 -7.87
N ARG A 57 1.36 -4.65 -7.85
CA ARG A 57 0.50 -4.42 -6.68
C ARG A 57 0.93 -5.28 -5.49
N GLN A 58 1.13 -6.58 -5.70
CA GLN A 58 1.67 -7.49 -4.68
C GLN A 58 3.05 -7.05 -4.19
N THR A 59 3.93 -6.67 -5.10
CA THR A 59 5.29 -6.20 -4.75
C THR A 59 5.26 -4.95 -3.88
N LEU A 60 4.37 -4.00 -4.16
CA LEU A 60 4.19 -2.79 -3.35
C LEU A 60 3.65 -3.13 -1.95
N ILE A 61 2.69 -4.05 -1.85
CA ILE A 61 2.16 -4.53 -0.56
C ILE A 61 3.28 -5.17 0.27
N LEU A 62 4.08 -6.06 -0.34
CA LEU A 62 5.20 -6.73 0.34
C LEU A 62 6.22 -5.71 0.85
N LYS A 63 6.64 -4.77 0.01
CA LYS A 63 7.60 -3.72 0.41
C LYS A 63 7.08 -2.85 1.55
N LEU A 64 5.79 -2.53 1.56
CA LEU A 64 5.17 -1.78 2.65
C LEU A 64 5.22 -2.59 3.95
N LEU A 65 4.82 -3.86 3.92
CA LEU A 65 4.86 -4.74 5.08
C LEU A 65 6.28 -4.97 5.61
N GLU A 66 7.28 -5.09 4.73
CA GLU A 66 8.70 -5.22 5.10
C GLU A 66 9.26 -3.96 5.75
N ALA A 67 8.80 -2.78 5.32
CA ALA A 67 9.28 -1.50 5.84
C ALA A 67 8.65 -1.12 7.20
N ILE A 68 7.40 -1.54 7.46
CA ILE A 68 6.66 -1.16 8.68
C ILE A 68 7.43 -1.46 9.98
N PRO A 69 8.02 -2.65 10.20
CA PRO A 69 8.78 -2.93 11.43
C PRO A 69 10.02 -2.04 11.63
N GLN A 70 10.53 -1.44 10.55
CA GLN A 70 11.68 -0.53 10.57
C GLN A 70 11.25 0.94 10.65
N PHE A 71 9.95 1.22 10.66
CA PHE A 71 9.44 2.59 10.71
C PHE A 71 9.85 3.25 12.04
N PRO A 72 10.48 4.43 12.00
CA PRO A 72 10.94 5.10 13.21
C PRO A 72 9.74 5.57 14.03
N ILE A 73 9.53 4.93 15.19
CA ILE A 73 8.62 5.43 16.21
C ILE A 73 9.44 6.12 17.30
N GLU A 74 9.05 7.35 17.66
CA GLU A 74 9.62 8.00 18.83
C GLU A 74 9.25 7.17 20.07
N LYS A 75 10.25 6.83 20.88
CA LYS A 75 10.00 6.22 22.19
C LYS A 75 9.70 7.37 23.14
N GLU A 76 8.47 7.42 23.65
CA GLU A 76 8.13 8.28 24.79
C GLU A 76 9.01 7.97 26.02
#